data_AF-A0AA91GUB0-F1
#
_entry.id   AF-A0AA91GUB0-F1
#
_cell.length_a   1.000
_cell.length_b   1.000
_cell.length_c   1.000
_cell.angle_alpha   90.00
_cell.angle_beta   90.00
_cell.angle_gamma   90.00
#
_symmetry.space_group_name_H-M   'P 1'
#
loop_
_entity.id
_entity.type
_entity.pdbx_description
1 polymer ?
#
loop_
_entity_poly.entity_id
_entity_poly.type
_entity_poly.pdbx_seq_one_letter_code
_entity_poly.pdbx_strand_id
1 'polypeptide(L)' 'MSYDNTCKYLAENYPADFARWLLSSDTSDIEVLKTELNLEPIRADSVTFLQISNQILHLEQDLRTENPKPRSPR' A
#
# COMPACT_ATOMS: atom_id res chain seq x y z
N MET A 1 0.86 -19.05 10.59
CA MET A 1 -0.32 -18.21 10.33
C MET A 1 -0.12 -17.64 8.94
N SER A 2 -1.02 -17.90 7.99
CA SER A 2 -0.95 -17.28 6.66
C SER A 2 -1.42 -15.84 6.83
N TYR A 3 -0.49 -14.90 6.85
CA TYR A 3 -0.81 -13.48 6.81
C TYR A 3 -1.54 -13.17 5.50
N ASP A 4 -2.58 -12.34 5.59
CA ASP A 4 -3.35 -11.94 4.42
C ASP A 4 -2.57 -10.92 3.59
N ASN A 5 -1.93 -11.41 2.53
CA ASN A 5 -1.19 -10.59 1.58
C ASN A 5 -2.06 -10.21 0.37
N THR A 6 -3.39 -10.38 0.44
CA THR A 6 -4.30 -10.16 -0.70
C THR A 6 -4.21 -8.72 -1.20
N CYS A 7 -4.18 -7.74 -0.30
CA CYS A 7 -4.09 -6.33 -0.71
C CYS A 7 -2.77 -6.03 -1.44
N LYS A 8 -1.63 -6.55 -0.95
CA LYS A 8 -0.35 -6.45 -1.66
C LYS A 8 -0.41 -7.12 -3.03
N TYR A 9 -0.96 -8.33 -3.09
CA TYR A 9 -1.08 -9.10 -4.33
C TYR A 9 -1.91 -8.35 -5.38
N LEU A 10 -3.06 -7.80 -4.98
CA LEU A 10 -3.93 -7.03 -5.87
C LEU A 10 -3.27 -5.73 -6.33
N ALA A 11 -2.62 -5.00 -5.42
CA ALA A 11 -1.91 -3.77 -5.76
C ALA A 11 -0.75 -3.99 -6.74
N GLU A 12 -0.07 -5.15 -6.68
CA GLU A 12 1.06 -5.44 -7.59
C GLU A 12 0.63 -6.09 -8.92
N ASN A 13 -0.39 -6.95 -8.91
CA ASN A 13 -0.78 -7.75 -10.10
C ASN A 13 -1.97 -7.15 -10.87
N TYR A 14 -2.83 -6.39 -10.19
CA TYR A 14 -4.02 -5.76 -10.76
C TYR A 14 -4.10 -4.28 -10.37
N PRO A 15 -3.03 -3.48 -10.57
CA PRO A 15 -2.92 -2.13 -10.02
C PRO A 15 -3.99 -1.17 -10.57
N ALA A 16 -4.44 -1.37 -11.81
CA ALA A 16 -5.50 -0.56 -12.43
C ALA A 16 -6.87 -0.81 -11.82
N ASP A 17 -7.27 -2.07 -11.75
CA ASP A 17 -8.54 -2.46 -11.15
C ASP A 17 -8.56 -2.11 -9.65
N PHE A 18 -7.42 -2.31 -8.97
CA PHE A 18 -7.27 -1.96 -7.57
C PHE A 18 -7.38 -0.45 -7.33
N ALA A 19 -6.69 0.38 -8.12
CA ALA A 19 -6.75 1.83 -8.00
C ALA A 19 -8.13 2.39 -8.37
N ARG A 20 -8.76 1.86 -9.43
CA ARG A 20 -10.14 2.19 -9.81
C ARG A 20 -11.13 1.83 -8.72
N TRP A 21 -11.02 0.65 -8.11
CA TRP A 21 -11.85 0.23 -6.99
C TRP A 21 -11.69 1.16 -5.78
N LEU A 22 -10.44 1.48 -5.42
CA LEU A 22 -10.14 2.30 -4.24
C LEU A 22 -10.57 3.77 -4.41
N LEU A 23 -10.32 4.35 -5.58
CA LEU A 23 -10.56 5.78 -5.85
C LEU A 23 -11.95 6.05 -6.46
N SER A 24 -12.67 5.00 -6.90
CA SER A 24 -13.94 5.12 -7.63
C SER A 24 -13.86 6.03 -8.87
N SER A 25 -12.68 6.14 -9.49
CA SER A 25 -12.42 6.97 -10.67
C SER A 25 -11.72 6.16 -11.74
N ASP A 26 -11.86 6.57 -13.01
CA ASP A 26 -11.00 6.04 -14.07
C ASP A 26 -9.55 6.40 -13.79
N THR A 27 -8.68 5.40 -13.82
CA THR A 27 -7.25 5.54 -13.59
C THR A 27 -6.50 5.24 -14.88
N SER A 28 -5.69 6.20 -15.34
CA SER A 28 -4.80 6.08 -16.49
C SER A 28 -3.34 6.19 -16.05
N ASP A 29 -2.43 5.67 -16.89
CA ASP A 29 -0.98 5.77 -16.70
C ASP A 29 -0.51 5.22 -15.35
N ILE A 30 -0.60 3.89 -15.22
CA ILE A 30 -0.26 3.20 -13.97
C ILE A 30 1.13 2.61 -14.03
N GLU A 31 1.96 3.00 -13.07
CA GLU A 31 3.27 2.44 -12.84
C GLU A 31 3.37 1.94 -11.40
N VAL A 32 3.79 0.68 -11.23
CA VAL A 32 4.05 0.09 -9.92
C VAL A 32 5.51 0.35 -9.56
N LEU A 33 5.75 1.24 -8.59
CA LEU A 33 7.10 1.44 -8.07
C LEU A 33 7.30 0.51 -6.87
N LYS A 34 8.16 -0.49 -7.06
CA LYS A 34 8.59 -1.38 -5.99
C LYS A 34 9.63 -0.67 -5.14
N THR A 35 9.39 -0.58 -3.84
CA THR A 35 10.35 0.03 -2.92
C THR A 35 10.71 -0.97 -1.84
N GLU A 36 12.00 -1.27 -1.70
CA GLU A 36 12.50 -1.96 -0.53
C GLU A 36 12.61 -0.94 0.62
N LEU A 37 11.89 -1.20 1.71
CA LEU A 37 11.94 -0.35 2.90
C LEU A 37 13.07 -0.80 3.84
N ASN A 38 13.77 0.18 4.40
CA ASN A 38 14.71 -0.06 5.49
C ASN A 38 13.93 -0.44 6.77
N LEU A 39 14.31 -1.57 7.38
CA LEU A 39 13.59 -2.21 8.49
C LEU A 39 13.49 -1.37 9.78
N GLU A 40 14.23 -0.25 9.91
CA GLU A 40 14.11 0.67 11.04
C GLU A 40 13.97 2.13 10.58
N PRO A 41 13.00 2.92 11.11
CA PRO A 41 11.93 2.59 12.05
C PRO A 41 10.55 2.40 11.34
N ILE A 42 10.54 2.00 10.07
CA ILE A 42 9.31 1.96 9.27
C ILE A 42 8.54 0.67 9.60
N ARG A 43 7.37 0.83 10.24
CA ARG A 43 6.49 -0.26 10.68
C ARG A 43 5.51 -0.70 9.58
N ALA A 44 5.98 -0.88 8.36
CA ALA A 44 5.16 -1.41 7.27
C ALA A 44 5.78 -2.71 6.77
N ASP A 45 5.00 -3.78 6.71
CA ASP A 45 5.40 -5.06 6.14
C ASP A 45 5.53 -5.00 4.62
N SER A 46 4.78 -4.09 3.98
CA SER A 46 4.97 -3.76 2.58
C SER A 46 4.56 -2.33 2.25
N VAL A 47 5.30 -1.74 1.31
CA VAL A 47 4.93 -0.48 0.66
C VAL A 47 4.88 -0.68 -0.84
N THR A 48 3.80 -0.19 -1.43
CA THR A 48 3.59 -0.16 -2.87
C THR A 48 3.22 1.26 -3.27
N PHE A 49 3.90 1.79 -4.28
CA PHE A 49 3.48 3.04 -4.90
C PHE A 49 2.85 2.73 -6.25
N LEU A 50 1.68 3.31 -6.49
CA LEU A 50 1.05 3.35 -7.79
C LEU A 50 1.09 4.80 -8.29
N GLN A 51 1.89 5.09 -9.31
CA GLN A 51 1.79 6.36 -10.01
C GLN A 51 0.51 6.31 -10.85
N ILE A 52 -0.33 7.35 -10.76
CA ILE A 52 -1.59 7.45 -11.49
C ILE A 52 -1.69 8.87 -12.03
N SER A 53 -1.56 9.04 -13.34
CA SER A 53 -1.55 10.35 -14.02
C SER A 53 -0.73 11.42 -13.27
N ASN A 54 -1.38 12.29 -12.48
CA ASN A 54 -0.73 13.42 -11.81
C ASN A 54 -0.58 13.26 -10.28
N GLN A 55 -0.68 12.02 -9.77
CA GLN A 55 -0.57 11.71 -8.35
C GLN A 55 0.13 10.37 -8.11
N ILE A 56 0.59 10.15 -6.88
CA ILE A 56 1.12 8.86 -6.43
C ILE A 56 0.24 8.37 -5.29
N LEU A 57 -0.31 7.17 -5.45
CA LEU A 57 -0.98 6.44 -4.40
C LEU A 57 0.06 5.65 -3.60
N HIS A 58 0.28 6.05 -2.36
CA HIS A 58 1.16 5.36 -1.42
C HIS A 58 0.35 4.40 -0.55
N LEU A 59 0.62 3.10 -0.68
CA LEU A 59 -0.04 2.04 0.06
C LEU A 59 0.91 1.46 1.10
N GLU A 60 0.57 1.60 2.38
CA GLU A 60 1.28 0.99 3.51
C GLU A 60 0.42 -0.14 4.10
N GLN A 61 1.00 -1.33 4.28
CA GLN A 61 0.34 -2.46 4.94
C GLN A 61 1.16 -2.94 6.14
N ASP A 62 0.49 -3.09 7.29
CA ASP A 62 1.02 -3.66 8.53
C ASP A 62 0.17 -4.91 8.86
N LEU A 63 0.84 -6.03 9.09
CA LEU A 63 0.27 -7.35 9.37
C LEU A 63 0.02 -7.56 10.88
N ARG A 64 0.28 -6.55 11.72
CA ARG A 64 -0.01 -6.60 13.16
C ARG A 64 -1.50 -6.62 13.43
N THR A 65 -1.95 -7.71 14.05
CA THR A 65 -3.29 -7.85 14.66
C THR A 65 -3.41 -7.18 16.03
N GLU A 66 -2.36 -6.53 16.53
CA GLU A 66 -2.27 -5.96 17.87
C GLU A 66 -2.57 -4.45 17.87
N ASN A 67 -3.74 -4.12 18.41
CA ASN A 67 -4.30 -2.78 18.64
C ASN A 67 -3.21 -1.69 18.81
N PRO A 68 -2.97 -0.82 17.81
CA PRO A 68 -1.88 0.13 17.89
C PRO A 68 -2.25 1.14 18.96
N LYS A 69 -1.51 1.11 20.08
CA LYS A 69 -1.62 2.10 21.15
C LYS A 69 -1.56 3.49 20.50
N PRO A 70 -2.60 4.36 20.63
CA PRO A 70 -2.60 5.65 19.96
C PRO A 70 -1.41 6.46 20.47
N ARG A 71 -0.63 7.03 19.53
CA ARG A 71 0.53 7.85 19.86
C ARG A 71 0.06 9.04 20.68
N SER A 72 0.60 9.17 21.90
CA SER A 72 0.67 10.47 22.58
C SER A 72 1.51 11.42 21.71
N PRO A 73 1.00 12.60 21.35
CA PRO A 73 1.78 13.56 20.57
C PRO A 73 2.97 14.03 21.41
N ARG A 74 4.16 14.00 20.82
CA ARG A 74 5.32 14.76 21.31
C ARG A 74 5.52 15.94 20.38
#